data_AF-A0A661T7S5-F1
#
_entry.id   AF-A0A661T7S5-F1
#
_cell.length_a   1.000
_cell.length_b   1.000
_cell.length_c   1.000
_cell.angle_alpha   90.00
_cell.angle_beta   90.00
_cell.angle_gamma   90.00
#
_symmetry.space_group_name_H-M   'P 1'
#
loop_
_entity.id
_entity.type
_entity.pdbx_description
1 polymer ?
#
loop_
_entity_poly.entity_id
_entity_poly.type
_entity_poly.pdbx_seq_one_letter_code
_entity_poly.pdbx_strand_id
1 'polypeptide(L)'
;MKNGKAGFFVVIGVIATIALISVIGAQDYSTRDWNLKAQNALVIGGYSDNFNYSGENVRPLIGTATVDVDSAANWGTVMANVRTTAESGPIRFSKDVSLTGDITVVMRDFNEEAPYMKGGIAEFLWLHGDTGQGTPVMPRQFTFLAGWGRVDVYVNGELRYPGLEGHFMYTEQARRGAEDGYKVMRSDGTLYSPRLADKTRFTNSSDGELHIVVHSPTPDEGNFPQQSQWMHLNFADVFIKHAPANLSVSISS
;
A
#
# COMPACT_ATOMS: atom_id res chain seq x y z
N MET A 1 -13.82 12.32 68.72
CA MET A 1 -13.48 11.05 68.07
C MET A 1 -14.55 10.65 67.07
N LYS A 2 -14.29 10.85 65.78
CA LYS A 2 -14.75 10.01 64.65
C LYS A 2 -14.17 10.64 63.38
N ASN A 3 -13.07 10.05 62.92
CA ASN A 3 -12.39 10.38 61.68
C ASN A 3 -13.18 9.79 60.51
N GLY A 4 -13.49 10.61 59.51
CA GLY A 4 -14.02 10.18 58.22
C GLY A 4 -13.26 10.90 57.11
N LYS A 5 -12.36 10.18 56.44
CA LYS A 5 -11.48 10.69 55.38
C LYS A 5 -12.30 11.01 54.12
N ALA A 6 -12.13 12.21 53.56
CA ALA A 6 -12.64 12.58 52.25
C ALA A 6 -11.72 11.98 51.17
N GLY A 7 -12.27 11.13 50.32
CA GLY A 7 -11.58 10.47 49.21
C GLY A 7 -11.42 11.40 48.01
N PHE A 8 -10.21 11.38 47.46
CA PHE A 8 -9.78 12.07 46.25
C PHE A 8 -10.35 11.34 45.01
N PHE A 9 -11.12 12.02 44.17
CA PHE A 9 -11.56 11.49 42.88
C PHE A 9 -10.43 11.64 41.86
N VAL A 10 -9.80 10.53 41.49
CA VAL A 10 -8.94 10.45 40.31
C VAL A 10 -9.82 10.00 39.14
N VAL A 11 -10.05 10.90 38.18
CA VAL A 11 -10.61 10.54 36.87
C VAL A 11 -9.51 9.84 36.09
N ILE A 12 -9.56 8.50 36.04
CA ILE A 12 -8.68 7.71 35.18
C ILE A 12 -9.28 7.78 33.77
N GLY A 13 -8.65 8.55 32.89
CA GLY A 13 -8.90 8.49 31.46
C GLY A 13 -8.56 7.09 30.95
N VAL A 14 -9.55 6.40 30.40
CA VAL A 14 -9.36 5.11 29.74
C VAL A 14 -8.69 5.37 28.40
N ILE A 15 -7.36 5.23 28.37
CA ILE A 15 -6.64 5.02 27.11
C ILE A 15 -6.91 3.58 26.71
N ALA A 16 -7.71 3.39 25.67
CA ALA A 16 -7.93 2.08 25.06
C ALA A 16 -6.64 1.65 24.35
N THR A 17 -5.74 1.00 25.08
CA THR A 17 -4.60 0.30 24.50
C THR A 17 -5.17 -0.92 23.77
N ILE A 18 -5.20 -0.86 22.44
CA ILE A 18 -5.50 -2.03 21.61
C ILE A 18 -4.34 -3.02 21.83
N ALA A 19 -4.56 -3.98 22.73
CA ALA A 19 -3.68 -5.12 22.89
C ALA A 19 -3.79 -5.98 21.63
N LEU A 20 -2.72 -6.04 20.84
CA LEU A 20 -2.55 -7.03 19.80
C LEU A 20 -2.56 -8.42 20.47
N ILE A 21 -3.69 -9.12 20.41
CA ILE A 21 -3.74 -10.53 20.80
C ILE A 21 -3.06 -11.31 19.68
N SER A 22 -1.78 -11.63 19.89
CA SER A 22 -1.05 -12.59 19.09
C SER A 22 -1.61 -13.98 19.37
N VAL A 23 -2.58 -14.44 18.58
CA VAL A 23 -2.89 -15.86 18.50
C VAL A 23 -1.76 -16.51 17.70
N ILE A 24 -0.64 -16.82 18.36
CA ILE A 24 0.41 -17.66 17.78
C ILE A 24 -0.07 -19.10 17.97
N GLY A 25 -0.92 -19.55 17.04
CA GLY A 25 -0.85 -20.95 16.64
C GLY A 25 0.45 -21.11 15.88
N ALA A 26 1.28 -22.08 16.25
CA ALA A 26 2.37 -22.53 15.40
C ALA A 26 1.73 -23.09 14.13
N GLN A 27 1.65 -22.27 13.08
CA GLN A 27 1.25 -22.70 11.76
C GLN A 27 2.50 -22.81 10.91
N ASP A 28 2.68 -23.97 10.29
CA ASP A 28 3.80 -24.28 9.40
C ASP A 28 3.65 -23.46 8.12
N TYR A 29 4.18 -22.24 8.20
CA TYR A 29 4.69 -21.40 7.13
C TYR A 29 5.30 -22.26 6.00
N SER A 30 4.79 -22.09 4.77
CA SER A 30 5.23 -22.87 3.61
C SER A 30 6.57 -22.35 3.08
N THR A 31 7.19 -22.99 2.09
CA THR A 31 8.47 -22.50 1.54
C THR A 31 8.36 -21.16 0.79
N ARG A 32 7.18 -20.52 0.73
CA ARG A 32 6.92 -19.30 -0.05
C ARG A 32 6.33 -18.14 0.77
N ASP A 33 6.80 -18.02 2.00
CA ASP A 33 6.36 -16.92 2.84
C ASP A 33 7.11 -15.63 2.53
N TRP A 34 6.40 -14.52 2.71
CA TRP A 34 6.93 -13.17 2.61
C TRP A 34 6.64 -12.43 3.90
N ASN A 35 7.69 -11.90 4.51
CA ASN A 35 7.59 -11.00 5.65
C ASN A 35 8.34 -9.70 5.33
N LEU A 36 7.58 -8.64 5.05
CA LEU A 36 8.07 -7.31 4.71
C LEU A 36 7.64 -6.31 5.77
N LYS A 37 8.51 -5.34 6.02
CA LYS A 37 8.16 -4.07 6.67
C LYS A 37 8.46 -2.94 5.71
N ALA A 38 7.61 -1.93 5.66
CA ALA A 38 7.82 -0.77 4.82
C ALA A 38 7.57 0.52 5.61
N GLN A 39 8.30 1.58 5.26
CA GLN A 39 8.23 2.90 5.91
C GLN A 39 8.40 4.02 4.88
N ASN A 40 8.53 5.27 5.34
CA ASN A 40 8.54 6.46 4.49
C ASN A 40 7.27 6.52 3.64
N ALA A 41 6.14 6.49 4.33
CA ALA A 41 4.83 6.47 3.73
C ALA A 41 4.56 7.76 2.95
N LEU A 42 3.97 7.60 1.76
CA LEU A 42 3.54 8.67 0.87
C LEU A 42 2.07 8.43 0.52
N VAL A 43 1.27 9.49 0.48
CA VAL A 43 0.02 9.48 -0.28
C VAL A 43 0.32 9.96 -1.70
N ILE A 44 -0.11 9.18 -2.68
CA ILE A 44 0.04 9.51 -4.09
C ILE A 44 -1.26 10.17 -4.57
N GLY A 45 -1.19 11.46 -4.84
CA GLY A 45 -2.27 12.19 -5.48
C GLY A 45 -3.55 12.24 -4.65
N GLY A 46 -4.66 11.96 -5.33
CA GLY A 46 -6.01 11.86 -4.79
C GLY A 46 -7.03 11.95 -5.92
N TYR A 47 -8.32 11.97 -5.60
CA TYR A 47 -9.40 12.01 -6.58
C TYR A 47 -9.10 12.98 -7.74
N SER A 48 -9.31 12.48 -8.97
CA SER A 48 -8.96 12.96 -10.31
C SER A 48 -7.52 12.70 -10.79
N ASP A 49 -6.55 12.54 -9.89
CA ASP A 49 -5.14 12.28 -10.24
C ASP A 49 -4.49 11.37 -9.21
N ASN A 50 -4.81 10.08 -9.26
CA ASN A 50 -4.41 9.13 -8.22
C ASN A 50 -3.02 8.50 -8.38
N PHE A 51 -2.33 8.84 -9.47
CA PHE A 51 -0.99 8.33 -9.75
C PHE A 51 0.05 9.44 -9.74
N ASN A 52 -0.36 10.69 -9.99
CA ASN A 52 0.44 11.91 -9.88
C ASN A 52 1.89 11.69 -10.33
N TYR A 53 2.06 11.38 -11.61
CA TYR A 53 3.37 11.00 -12.16
C TYR A 53 4.40 12.15 -12.04
N SER A 54 3.93 13.40 -12.06
CA SER A 54 4.74 14.61 -11.89
C SER A 54 5.30 14.79 -10.48
N GLY A 55 4.76 14.09 -9.48
CA GLY A 55 5.17 14.20 -8.08
C GLY A 55 4.63 15.43 -7.34
N GLU A 56 3.98 16.37 -8.02
CA GLU A 56 3.49 17.64 -7.46
C GLU A 56 2.44 17.49 -6.35
N ASN A 57 1.73 16.37 -6.31
CA ASN A 57 0.77 16.01 -5.28
C ASN A 57 1.12 14.65 -4.65
N VAL A 58 2.40 14.37 -4.50
CA VAL A 58 2.90 13.27 -3.68
C VAL A 58 3.36 13.84 -2.35
N ARG A 59 2.77 13.34 -1.26
CA ARG A 59 2.91 14.01 0.04
C ARG A 59 3.27 13.00 1.13
N PRO A 60 4.22 13.32 2.02
CA PRO A 60 4.65 12.41 3.07
C PRO A 60 3.57 12.23 4.13
N LEU A 61 3.40 11.00 4.59
CA LEU A 61 2.57 10.61 5.73
C LEU A 61 3.48 10.08 6.84
N ILE A 62 2.99 10.09 8.08
CA ILE A 62 3.64 9.35 9.17
C ILE A 62 3.05 7.95 9.19
N GLY A 63 3.86 6.91 9.00
CA GLY A 63 3.31 5.54 9.05
C GLY A 63 4.23 4.46 8.52
N THR A 64 3.74 3.22 8.63
CA THR A 64 4.42 2.01 8.18
C THR A 64 3.42 1.03 7.59
N ALA A 65 3.94 0.04 6.86
CA ALA A 65 3.18 -1.11 6.41
C ALA A 65 3.91 -2.42 6.71
N THR A 66 3.15 -3.49 6.78
CA THR A 66 3.63 -4.86 6.93
C THR A 66 2.93 -5.76 5.92
N VAL A 67 3.68 -6.65 5.31
CA VAL A 67 3.17 -7.74 4.48
C VAL A 67 3.63 -9.04 5.12
N ASP A 68 2.69 -9.89 5.49
CA ASP A 68 2.96 -11.21 6.08
C ASP A 68 2.04 -12.21 5.37
N VAL A 69 2.53 -12.81 4.29
CA VAL A 69 1.71 -13.63 3.38
C VAL A 69 2.41 -14.89 2.94
N ASP A 70 1.62 -15.93 2.66
CA ASP A 70 2.05 -17.16 2.00
C ASP A 70 1.45 -17.19 0.59
N SER A 71 2.30 -17.05 -0.41
CA SER A 71 1.86 -17.01 -1.82
C SER A 71 1.43 -18.38 -2.35
N ALA A 72 1.89 -19.49 -1.75
CA ALA A 72 1.49 -20.83 -2.16
C ALA A 72 0.07 -21.16 -1.70
N ALA A 73 -0.29 -20.66 -0.51
CA ALA A 73 -1.59 -20.91 0.09
C ALA A 73 -2.58 -19.73 -0.05
N ASN A 74 -2.17 -18.61 -0.67
CA ASN A 74 -3.00 -17.43 -0.95
C ASN A 74 -3.67 -16.83 0.31
N TRP A 75 -2.93 -16.77 1.41
CA TRP A 75 -3.44 -16.21 2.67
C TRP A 75 -2.37 -15.37 3.37
N GLY A 76 -2.82 -14.59 4.35
CA GLY A 76 -1.94 -13.77 5.16
C GLY A 76 -2.59 -12.43 5.50
N THR A 77 -1.77 -11.42 5.74
CA THR A 77 -2.22 -10.07 6.03
C THR A 77 -1.30 -9.04 5.40
N VAL A 78 -1.89 -8.07 4.71
CA VAL A 78 -1.24 -6.79 4.42
C VAL A 78 -1.91 -5.73 5.28
N MET A 79 -1.10 -4.93 5.98
CA MET A 79 -1.60 -3.87 6.84
C MET A 79 -0.76 -2.62 6.67
N ALA A 80 -1.41 -1.47 6.49
CA ALA A 80 -0.78 -0.15 6.56
C ALA A 80 -1.42 0.66 7.69
N ASN A 81 -0.58 1.34 8.48
CA ASN A 81 -1.01 2.30 9.48
C ASN A 81 -0.34 3.63 9.16
N VAL A 82 -1.13 4.61 8.72
CA VAL A 82 -0.65 5.92 8.32
C VAL A 82 -1.45 7.03 8.98
N ARG A 83 -0.84 8.18 9.16
CA ARG A 83 -1.45 9.38 9.72
C ARG A 83 -1.21 10.57 8.81
N THR A 84 -2.28 11.28 8.49
CA THR A 84 -2.19 12.57 7.78
C THR A 84 -1.58 13.64 8.69
N THR A 85 -0.73 14.48 8.13
CA THR A 85 -0.10 15.61 8.81
C THR A 85 -0.62 16.94 8.25
N ALA A 86 -0.20 18.06 8.84
CA ALA A 86 -0.46 19.38 8.27
C ALA A 86 0.18 19.54 6.88
N GLU A 87 1.35 18.92 6.67
CA GLU A 87 2.07 18.93 5.38
C GLU A 87 1.37 18.05 4.34
N SER A 88 0.93 16.85 4.73
CA SER A 88 0.22 15.97 3.82
C SER A 88 -1.16 16.50 3.45
N GLY A 89 -1.79 17.23 4.37
CA GLY A 89 -3.22 17.51 4.28
C GLY A 89 -4.06 16.22 4.21
N PRO A 90 -5.35 16.35 3.86
CA PRO A 90 -6.23 15.19 3.72
C PRO A 90 -5.90 14.32 2.50
N ILE A 91 -6.23 13.03 2.60
CA ILE A 91 -6.30 12.12 1.45
C ILE A 91 -7.64 12.36 0.76
N ARG A 92 -7.63 12.89 -0.46
CA ARG A 92 -8.86 13.08 -1.26
C ARG A 92 -9.33 11.74 -1.82
N PHE A 93 -10.12 11.02 -1.02
CA PHE A 93 -10.51 9.64 -1.30
C PHE A 93 -11.58 9.50 -2.38
N SER A 94 -12.48 10.50 -2.49
CA SER A 94 -13.44 10.62 -3.59
C SER A 94 -13.68 12.09 -3.91
N LYS A 95 -14.64 12.36 -4.81
CA LYS A 95 -15.04 13.73 -5.19
C LYS A 95 -15.36 14.61 -3.98
N ASP A 96 -16.15 14.07 -3.06
CA ASP A 96 -16.74 14.80 -1.92
C ASP A 96 -16.22 14.30 -0.56
N VAL A 97 -15.35 13.29 -0.54
CA VAL A 97 -14.83 12.69 0.70
C VAL A 97 -13.33 12.83 0.78
N SER A 98 -12.88 13.31 1.94
CA SER A 98 -11.48 13.44 2.32
C SER A 98 -11.25 12.75 3.66
N LEU A 99 -10.15 12.00 3.78
CA LEU A 99 -9.77 11.29 5.00
C LEU A 99 -8.68 12.06 5.74
N THR A 100 -8.77 12.11 7.06
CA THR A 100 -7.82 12.79 7.96
C THR A 100 -7.74 12.06 9.29
N GLY A 101 -6.58 12.14 9.93
CA GLY A 101 -6.25 11.50 11.19
C GLY A 101 -5.48 10.21 10.97
N ASP A 102 -5.79 9.20 11.77
CA ASP A 102 -5.21 7.85 11.65
C ASP A 102 -6.01 7.03 10.64
N ILE A 103 -5.34 6.44 9.66
CA ILE A 103 -5.91 5.56 8.65
C ILE A 103 -5.22 4.21 8.74
N THR A 104 -6.01 3.15 8.91
CA THR A 104 -5.54 1.77 8.88
C THR A 104 -6.17 1.06 7.70
N VAL A 105 -5.34 0.46 6.86
CA VAL A 105 -5.74 -0.37 5.72
C VAL A 105 -5.41 -1.81 6.06
N VAL A 106 -6.37 -2.73 5.90
CA VAL A 106 -6.19 -4.15 6.21
C VAL A 106 -6.70 -5.01 5.06
N MET A 107 -5.85 -5.86 4.53
CA MET A 107 -6.16 -6.84 3.49
C MET A 107 -5.89 -8.24 4.02
N ARG A 108 -6.89 -9.13 3.96
CA ARG A 108 -6.77 -10.53 4.41
C ARG A 108 -7.44 -11.54 3.48
N ASP A 109 -8.36 -11.07 2.65
CA ASP A 109 -9.12 -11.88 1.72
C ASP A 109 -8.55 -11.63 0.33
N PHE A 110 -7.80 -12.61 -0.20
CA PHE A 110 -7.15 -12.53 -1.50
C PHE A 110 -7.98 -13.27 -2.54
N ASN A 111 -8.12 -12.69 -3.73
CA ASN A 111 -8.92 -13.28 -4.80
C ASN A 111 -8.25 -13.16 -6.17
N GLU A 112 -8.48 -14.17 -7.00
CA GLU A 112 -8.05 -14.20 -8.39
C GLU A 112 -9.17 -13.76 -9.33
N GLU A 113 -8.88 -12.75 -10.16
CA GLU A 113 -9.75 -12.31 -11.26
C GLU A 113 -9.13 -12.53 -12.65
N ALA A 114 -7.83 -12.87 -12.68
CA ALA A 114 -7.10 -13.17 -13.91
C ALA A 114 -6.02 -14.25 -13.67
N PRO A 115 -5.70 -15.09 -14.67
CA PRO A 115 -4.79 -16.24 -14.52
C PRO A 115 -3.37 -15.94 -13.99
N TYR A 116 -2.92 -14.69 -14.09
CA TYR A 116 -1.61 -14.27 -13.59
C TYR A 116 -1.61 -13.98 -12.08
N MET A 117 -2.78 -13.87 -11.44
CA MET A 117 -2.92 -13.56 -10.01
C MET A 117 -2.75 -14.77 -9.08
N LYS A 118 -2.77 -16.00 -9.61
CA LYS A 118 -2.38 -17.24 -8.91
C LYS A 118 -3.12 -17.54 -7.59
N GLY A 119 -4.42 -17.25 -7.54
CA GLY A 119 -5.28 -17.39 -6.37
C GLY A 119 -5.42 -16.10 -5.57
N GLY A 120 -4.76 -15.03 -6.00
CA GLY A 120 -4.83 -13.69 -5.40
C GLY A 120 -3.49 -13.18 -4.91
N ILE A 121 -2.46 -14.03 -4.82
CA ILE A 121 -1.07 -13.64 -4.51
C ILE A 121 -0.13 -14.22 -5.58
N ALA A 122 0.66 -13.35 -6.22
CA ALA A 122 1.60 -13.74 -7.26
C ALA A 122 3.00 -13.22 -6.98
N GLU A 123 4.00 -13.98 -7.40
CA GLU A 123 5.42 -13.66 -7.22
C GLU A 123 6.12 -13.51 -8.57
N PHE A 124 7.16 -12.68 -8.60
CA PHE A 124 8.13 -12.59 -9.70
C PHE A 124 7.50 -12.45 -11.10
N LEU A 125 6.71 -11.40 -11.29
CA LEU A 125 5.99 -11.14 -12.53
C LEU A 125 6.14 -9.71 -13.00
N TRP A 126 5.93 -9.49 -14.30
CA TRP A 126 5.92 -8.16 -14.89
C TRP A 126 4.49 -7.62 -14.95
N LEU A 127 4.22 -6.51 -14.27
CA LEU A 127 2.92 -5.85 -14.26
C LEU A 127 2.93 -4.52 -15.02
N HIS A 128 1.74 -4.09 -15.41
CA HIS A 128 1.41 -2.80 -16.01
C HIS A 128 2.13 -2.52 -17.35
N GLY A 129 2.23 -1.24 -17.71
CA GLY A 129 2.82 -0.81 -18.97
C GLY A 129 2.23 -1.56 -20.18
N ASP A 130 3.08 -2.33 -20.84
CA ASP A 130 2.83 -3.09 -22.06
C ASP A 130 2.98 -4.61 -21.83
N THR A 131 2.76 -5.10 -20.59
CA THR A 131 2.86 -6.54 -20.27
C THR A 131 1.57 -7.31 -20.56
N GLY A 132 0.45 -6.61 -20.71
CA GLY A 132 -0.88 -7.21 -20.78
C GLY A 132 -1.40 -7.74 -19.43
N GLN A 133 -0.71 -7.46 -18.33
CA GLN A 133 -1.10 -7.88 -16.98
C GLN A 133 -1.34 -6.64 -16.11
N GLY A 134 -2.57 -6.52 -15.58
CA GLY A 134 -3.02 -5.33 -14.87
C GLY A 134 -3.27 -4.12 -15.79
N THR A 135 -3.98 -3.13 -15.27
CA THR A 135 -4.28 -1.89 -15.99
C THR A 135 -2.98 -1.10 -16.27
N PRO A 136 -2.75 -0.51 -17.45
CA PRO A 136 -1.48 0.15 -17.81
C PRO A 136 -1.31 1.56 -17.18
N VAL A 137 -1.72 1.72 -15.93
CA VAL A 137 -1.67 2.97 -15.16
C VAL A 137 -0.32 3.22 -14.51
N MET A 138 0.56 2.22 -14.47
CA MET A 138 1.95 2.37 -14.04
C MET A 138 2.89 1.93 -15.19
N PRO A 139 4.17 2.34 -15.19
CA PRO A 139 5.13 1.80 -16.14
C PRO A 139 5.26 0.28 -15.98
N ARG A 140 5.80 -0.37 -17.01
CA ARG A 140 6.21 -1.78 -16.90
C ARG A 140 7.21 -1.88 -15.74
N GLN A 141 6.90 -2.71 -14.77
CA GLN A 141 7.73 -2.89 -13.57
C GLN A 141 7.83 -4.36 -13.21
N PHE A 142 9.02 -4.77 -12.78
CA PHE A 142 9.18 -6.08 -12.17
C PHE A 142 8.60 -6.03 -10.77
N THR A 143 7.72 -6.98 -10.49
CA THR A 143 7.00 -7.10 -9.23
C THR A 143 7.46 -8.36 -8.53
N PHE A 144 8.11 -8.19 -7.38
CA PHE A 144 8.62 -9.29 -6.57
C PHE A 144 7.46 -10.06 -5.93
N LEU A 145 6.47 -9.34 -5.43
CA LEU A 145 5.26 -9.87 -4.81
C LEU A 145 4.09 -8.92 -5.08
N ALA A 146 2.94 -9.48 -5.46
CA ALA A 146 1.70 -8.74 -5.60
C ALA A 146 0.53 -9.53 -5.02
N GLY A 147 -0.51 -8.81 -4.63
CA GLY A 147 -1.80 -9.45 -4.36
C GLY A 147 -3.00 -8.56 -4.65
N TRP A 148 -4.13 -9.23 -4.84
CA TRP A 148 -5.45 -8.70 -5.17
C TRP A 148 -6.47 -9.29 -4.22
N GLY A 149 -7.47 -8.52 -3.81
CA GLY A 149 -8.30 -8.90 -2.67
C GLY A 149 -9.29 -7.86 -2.20
N ARG A 150 -9.94 -8.17 -1.09
CA ARG A 150 -10.80 -7.25 -0.34
C ARG A 150 -10.02 -6.56 0.77
N VAL A 151 -10.32 -5.27 0.96
CA VAL A 151 -9.65 -4.38 1.90
C VAL A 151 -10.66 -3.67 2.77
N ASP A 152 -10.37 -3.67 4.07
CA ASP A 152 -11.05 -2.84 5.05
C ASP A 152 -10.23 -1.58 5.34
N VAL A 153 -10.91 -0.43 5.37
CA VAL A 153 -10.32 0.86 5.74
C VAL A 153 -10.97 1.38 7.02
N TYR A 154 -10.13 1.58 8.03
CA TYR A 154 -10.47 2.20 9.28
C TYR A 154 -9.97 3.65 9.29
N VAL A 155 -10.78 4.55 9.86
CA VAL A 155 -10.42 5.96 10.04
C VAL A 155 -10.64 6.31 11.50
N ASN A 156 -9.59 6.75 12.18
CA ASN A 156 -9.56 7.04 13.61
C ASN A 156 -10.06 5.86 14.47
N GLY A 157 -9.68 4.64 14.07
CA GLY A 157 -10.04 3.39 14.77
C GLY A 157 -11.43 2.85 14.43
N GLU A 158 -12.26 3.58 13.68
CA GLU A 158 -13.59 3.12 13.26
C GLU A 158 -13.54 2.51 11.85
N LEU A 159 -14.13 1.34 11.65
CA LEU A 159 -14.32 0.77 10.31
C LEU A 159 -15.25 1.68 9.51
N ARG A 160 -14.73 2.33 8.47
CA ARG A 160 -15.51 3.26 7.63
C ARG A 160 -15.85 2.67 6.27
N TYR A 161 -14.95 1.87 5.69
CA TYR A 161 -15.16 1.27 4.38
C TYR A 161 -14.80 -0.22 4.44
N PRO A 162 -15.79 -1.10 4.65
CA PRO A 162 -15.56 -2.54 4.60
C PRO A 162 -15.50 -3.04 3.16
N GLY A 163 -14.61 -4.00 2.89
CA GLY A 163 -14.63 -4.81 1.67
C GLY A 163 -14.45 -4.06 0.34
N LEU A 164 -13.66 -2.99 0.33
CA LEU A 164 -13.21 -2.35 -0.92
C LEU A 164 -12.28 -3.28 -1.71
N GLU A 165 -11.99 -2.93 -2.96
CA GLU A 165 -11.01 -3.66 -3.76
C GLU A 165 -9.60 -3.17 -3.44
N GLY A 166 -8.69 -4.12 -3.33
CA GLY A 166 -7.31 -3.89 -2.94
C GLY A 166 -6.33 -4.48 -3.93
N HIS A 167 -5.24 -3.76 -4.13
CA HIS A 167 -4.08 -4.25 -4.82
C HIS A 167 -2.82 -3.78 -4.09
N PHE A 168 -1.96 -4.71 -3.67
CA PHE A 168 -0.63 -4.38 -3.19
C PHE A 168 0.44 -4.91 -4.13
N MET A 169 1.58 -4.21 -4.19
CA MET A 169 2.73 -4.64 -4.97
C MET A 169 4.03 -4.23 -4.26
N TYR A 170 4.92 -5.18 -4.05
CA TYR A 170 6.33 -4.92 -3.77
C TYR A 170 7.11 -5.02 -5.08
N THR A 171 7.66 -3.90 -5.56
CA THR A 171 8.20 -3.75 -6.92
C THR A 171 9.58 -3.15 -6.89
N GLU A 172 10.24 -3.13 -8.06
CA GLU A 172 11.30 -2.17 -8.34
C GLU A 172 10.80 -0.74 -8.10
N GLN A 173 11.70 0.18 -7.73
CA GLN A 173 11.36 1.57 -7.50
C GLN A 173 11.01 2.28 -8.82
N ALA A 174 9.74 2.66 -9.01
CA ALA A 174 9.30 3.52 -10.11
C ALA A 174 9.40 5.01 -9.77
N ARG A 175 9.21 5.37 -8.49
CA ARG A 175 9.19 6.76 -8.05
C ARG A 175 10.57 7.23 -7.55
N ARG A 176 11.04 8.36 -8.07
CA ARG A 176 12.29 8.98 -7.62
C ARG A 176 12.18 9.50 -6.18
N GLY A 177 13.33 9.73 -5.55
CA GLY A 177 13.40 10.22 -4.17
C GLY A 177 12.88 11.65 -3.99
N ALA A 178 12.89 12.11 -2.74
CA ALA A 178 12.44 13.44 -2.37
C ALA A 178 13.21 14.56 -3.09
N GLU A 179 14.53 14.38 -3.30
CA GLU A 179 15.39 15.33 -4.01
C GLU A 179 14.99 15.56 -5.47
N ASP A 180 14.41 14.55 -6.11
CA ASP A 180 13.93 14.60 -7.50
C ASP A 180 12.42 14.92 -7.57
N GLY A 181 11.80 15.18 -6.41
CA GLY A 181 10.40 15.57 -6.29
C GLY A 181 9.43 14.42 -6.56
N TYR A 182 9.76 13.18 -6.21
CA TYR A 182 8.83 12.05 -6.27
C TYR A 182 8.24 11.76 -7.65
N LYS A 183 8.98 12.07 -8.72
CA LYS A 183 8.53 11.84 -10.11
C LYS A 183 8.62 10.38 -10.52
N VAL A 184 7.75 9.95 -11.43
CA VAL A 184 7.98 8.73 -12.21
C VAL A 184 8.60 9.14 -13.54
N MET A 185 9.92 9.07 -13.64
CA MET A 185 10.68 9.71 -14.72
C MET A 185 11.89 8.88 -15.12
N ARG A 186 12.19 8.84 -16.42
CA ARG A 186 13.41 8.26 -16.98
C ARG A 186 14.65 9.10 -16.64
N SER A 187 15.83 8.50 -16.79
CA SER A 187 17.11 9.21 -16.68
C SER A 187 17.30 10.32 -17.73
N ASP A 188 16.59 10.24 -18.87
CA ASP A 188 16.58 11.27 -19.90
C ASP A 188 15.63 12.45 -19.62
N GLY A 189 14.96 12.44 -18.46
CA GLY A 189 14.00 13.47 -18.05
C GLY A 189 12.56 13.25 -18.57
N THR A 190 12.30 12.18 -19.32
CA THR A 190 10.94 11.87 -19.79
C THR A 190 10.05 11.48 -18.62
N LEU A 191 8.96 12.24 -18.41
CA LEU A 191 7.93 11.92 -17.43
C LEU A 191 7.04 10.77 -17.91
N TYR A 192 6.68 9.86 -17.02
CA TYR A 192 5.77 8.76 -17.38
C TYR A 192 4.37 9.27 -17.73
N SER A 193 3.77 8.62 -18.73
CA SER A 193 2.35 8.71 -19.02
C SER A 193 1.82 7.37 -19.55
N PRO A 194 0.61 6.94 -19.12
CA PRO A 194 -0.11 5.83 -19.73
C PRO A 194 -0.36 5.97 -21.23
N ARG A 195 -0.11 7.14 -21.84
CA ARG A 195 -0.20 7.36 -23.30
C ARG A 195 1.10 7.18 -24.08
N LEU A 196 2.26 7.05 -23.42
CA LEU A 196 3.54 6.83 -24.10
C LEU A 196 3.55 5.51 -24.89
N ALA A 197 4.23 5.44 -26.03
CA ALA A 197 4.38 4.17 -26.75
C ALA A 197 5.29 3.19 -25.97
N ASP A 198 6.44 3.68 -25.50
CA ASP A 198 7.38 2.89 -24.69
C ASP A 198 7.08 3.07 -23.19
N LYS A 199 6.78 1.96 -22.51
CA LYS A 199 6.43 1.90 -21.08
C LYS A 199 7.58 1.48 -20.15
N THR A 200 8.77 1.28 -20.71
CA THR A 200 9.92 0.72 -20.01
C THR A 200 10.89 1.80 -19.50
N ARG A 201 11.89 1.41 -18.70
CA ARG A 201 13.00 2.25 -18.21
C ARG A 201 12.60 3.36 -17.23
N PHE A 202 11.41 3.26 -16.64
CA PHE A 202 10.96 4.16 -15.58
C PHE A 202 11.29 3.65 -14.18
N THR A 203 11.71 2.39 -14.04
CA THR A 203 12.07 1.78 -12.76
C THR A 203 13.59 1.78 -12.53
N ASN A 204 13.98 1.71 -11.26
CA ASN A 204 15.32 1.41 -10.78
C ASN A 204 15.26 0.04 -10.09
N SER A 205 15.97 -0.94 -10.64
CA SER A 205 15.97 -2.32 -10.16
C SER A 205 16.78 -2.55 -8.88
N SER A 206 17.62 -1.58 -8.49
CA SER A 206 18.47 -1.69 -7.29
C SER A 206 17.73 -1.34 -6.00
N ASP A 207 16.57 -0.69 -6.12
CA ASP A 207 15.74 -0.25 -5.01
C ASP A 207 14.33 -0.81 -5.16
N GLY A 208 13.59 -0.91 -4.07
CA GLY A 208 12.23 -1.41 -4.08
C GLY A 208 11.26 -0.57 -3.28
N GLU A 209 10.01 -0.55 -3.70
CA GLU A 209 8.94 0.20 -3.06
C GLU A 209 7.69 -0.67 -2.88
N LEU A 210 6.87 -0.36 -1.87
CA LEU A 210 5.60 -1.04 -1.63
C LEU A 210 4.44 -0.12 -1.98
N HIS A 211 3.62 -0.52 -2.93
CA HIS A 211 2.34 0.09 -3.27
C HIS A 211 1.22 -0.62 -2.54
N ILE A 212 0.27 0.15 -1.99
CA ILE A 212 -1.03 -0.34 -1.52
C ILE A 212 -2.09 0.59 -2.11
N VAL A 213 -2.91 0.02 -2.99
CA VAL A 213 -4.01 0.68 -3.67
C VAL A 213 -5.31 0.14 -3.11
N VAL A 214 -6.24 1.05 -2.81
CA VAL A 214 -7.60 0.74 -2.38
C VAL A 214 -8.56 1.50 -3.27
N HIS A 215 -9.56 0.83 -3.83
CA HIS A 215 -10.57 1.48 -4.65
C HIS A 215 -11.94 0.86 -4.52
N SER A 216 -12.97 1.60 -4.93
CA SER A 216 -14.31 1.05 -5.07
C SER A 216 -14.44 0.26 -6.40
N PRO A 217 -15.40 -0.67 -6.50
CA PRO A 217 -15.80 -1.26 -7.77
C PRO A 217 -16.67 -0.32 -8.61
N THR A 218 -17.18 0.75 -8.01
CA THR A 218 -18.15 1.64 -8.64
C THR A 218 -17.46 2.62 -9.59
N PRO A 219 -17.86 2.70 -10.86
CA PRO A 219 -17.22 3.58 -11.82
C PRO A 219 -17.51 5.06 -11.58
N ASP A 220 -16.55 5.92 -11.91
CA ASP A 220 -16.68 7.39 -11.93
C ASP A 220 -15.79 8.00 -13.02
N GLU A 221 -16.40 8.59 -14.05
CA GLU A 221 -15.69 9.21 -15.17
C GLU A 221 -14.88 10.46 -14.79
N GLY A 222 -15.20 11.06 -13.64
CA GLY A 222 -14.47 12.21 -13.10
C GLY A 222 -13.17 11.84 -12.39
N ASN A 223 -12.86 10.54 -12.27
CA ASN A 223 -11.65 10.04 -11.62
C ASN A 223 -10.72 9.32 -12.60
N PHE A 224 -9.43 9.24 -12.25
CA PHE A 224 -8.46 8.43 -12.98
C PHE A 224 -7.60 7.58 -12.03
N PRO A 225 -7.72 6.24 -12.07
CA PRO A 225 -8.62 5.47 -12.93
C PRO A 225 -10.09 5.67 -12.52
N GLN A 226 -11.02 5.19 -13.35
CA GLN A 226 -12.44 5.54 -13.27
C GLN A 226 -13.17 4.80 -12.14
N GLN A 227 -12.69 4.88 -10.90
CA GLN A 227 -13.38 4.39 -9.70
C GLN A 227 -13.84 5.56 -8.84
N SER A 228 -14.99 5.45 -8.18
CA SER A 228 -15.55 6.54 -7.37
C SER A 228 -14.76 6.83 -6.09
N GLN A 229 -14.02 5.84 -5.58
CA GLN A 229 -13.15 5.95 -4.42
C GLN A 229 -11.78 5.42 -4.78
N TRP A 230 -10.73 6.11 -4.35
CA TRP A 230 -9.36 5.70 -4.58
C TRP A 230 -8.42 6.23 -3.49
N MET A 231 -7.52 5.36 -3.05
CA MET A 231 -6.38 5.69 -2.21
C MET A 231 -5.16 4.92 -2.72
N HIS A 232 -4.05 5.63 -2.91
CA HIS A 232 -2.77 5.03 -3.27
C HIS A 232 -1.73 5.43 -2.24
N LEU A 233 -1.30 4.46 -1.44
CA LEU A 233 -0.20 4.57 -0.52
C LEU A 233 1.04 3.95 -1.16
N ASN A 234 2.17 4.64 -1.02
CA ASN A 234 3.47 4.13 -1.43
C ASN A 234 4.44 4.24 -0.25
N PHE A 235 5.28 3.25 -0.07
CA PHE A 235 6.31 3.21 0.96
C PHE A 235 7.65 3.05 0.27
N ALA A 236 8.47 4.11 0.35
CA ALA A 236 9.71 4.21 -0.41
C ALA A 236 10.82 3.28 0.08
N ASP A 237 10.72 2.82 1.33
CA ASP A 237 11.69 1.90 1.94
C ASP A 237 11.00 0.58 2.27
N VAL A 238 11.55 -0.53 1.78
CA VAL A 238 11.07 -1.89 2.09
C VAL A 238 12.19 -2.74 2.68
N PHE A 239 11.93 -3.33 3.84
CA PHE A 239 12.81 -4.25 4.55
C PHE A 239 12.25 -5.67 4.47
N ILE A 240 12.98 -6.54 3.78
CA ILE A 240 12.65 -7.95 3.67
C ILE A 240 13.18 -8.66 4.92
N LYS A 241 12.29 -9.10 5.81
CA LYS A 241 12.65 -9.96 6.95
C LYS A 241 12.74 -11.42 6.52
N HIS A 242 11.82 -11.84 5.66
CA HIS A 242 11.81 -13.17 5.06
C HIS A 242 11.22 -13.07 3.65
N ALA A 243 11.77 -13.87 2.75
CA ALA A 243 11.21 -14.10 1.43
C ALA A 243 11.71 -15.46 0.91
N PRO A 244 11.05 -16.04 -0.10
CA PRO A 244 11.39 -17.37 -0.60
C PRO A 244 12.85 -17.43 -1.08
N ALA A 245 13.51 -18.57 -0.84
CA ALA A 245 14.96 -18.74 -0.99
C ALA A 245 15.56 -18.40 -2.39
N ASN A 246 14.71 -18.20 -3.41
CA ASN A 246 15.13 -17.93 -4.78
C ASN A 246 15.42 -16.45 -5.10
N LEU A 247 15.32 -15.52 -4.15
CA LEU A 247 15.72 -14.12 -4.37
C LEU A 247 17.24 -13.91 -4.57
N SER A 248 18.05 -14.93 -4.31
CA SER A 248 19.52 -14.86 -4.40
C SER A 248 20.10 -15.16 -5.79
N VAL A 249 19.28 -15.34 -6.83
CA VAL A 249 19.76 -15.60 -8.19
C VAL A 249 19.15 -14.61 -9.18
N SER A 250 19.70 -13.39 -9.22
CA SER A 250 19.87 -12.54 -10.42
C SER A 250 19.89 -11.03 -10.12
N ILE A 251 20.67 -10.58 -9.13
CA ILE A 251 21.16 -9.20 -9.09
C ILE A 251 22.69 -9.24 -9.16
N SER A 252 23.21 -9.84 -10.23
CA SER A 252 24.62 -9.70 -10.62
C SER A 252 24.79 -10.06 -12.11
N SER A 253 24.79 -9.03 -12.96
CA SER A 253 25.69 -8.87 -14.11
C SER A 253 25.44 -7.53 -14.76
#